data_AF-A0A7S1T4M5-F1
#
_entry.id   AF-A0A7S1T4M5-F1
#
_cell.length_a   1.000
_cell.length_b   1.000
_cell.length_c   1.000
_cell.angle_alpha   90.00
_cell.angle_beta   90.00
_cell.angle_gamma   90.00
#
_symmetry.space_group_name_H-M   'P 1'
#
loop_
_entity.id
_entity.type
_entity.pdbx_description
1 polymer ?
#
loop_
_entity_poly.entity_id
_entity_poly.type
_entity_poly.pdbx_seq_one_letter_code
_entity_poly.pdbx_strand_id
1 'polypeptide(L)'
;MIMGEEEPDSGSITIGETVVPMYVDQSRDALDNEKTVYEAIGGGYEEIQLGPSKSINTRQYLSWYNFTGADQQKKVGVLSGGERNRLQLASVLRQSGNLLLLDEPTNDLDVDTLRALEEAIANFAGTVIVISHDRWFLDRLATHILAYEGDSSTVWYEGGYSEYEADRQARTGVADPTRVKFRKLA
;
A
#
# COMPACT_ATOMS: atom_id res chain seq x y z
N MET A 1 8.20 8.93 -12.44
CA MET A 1 7.36 9.01 -13.67
C MET A 1 5.85 9.18 -13.44
N ILE A 2 5.12 8.24 -12.80
CA ILE A 2 3.64 8.33 -12.64
C ILE A 2 3.21 9.57 -11.84
N MET A 3 4.02 10.00 -10.87
CA MET A 3 3.79 11.21 -10.08
C MET A 3 4.17 12.52 -10.80
N GLY A 4 4.68 12.45 -12.04
CA GLY A 4 5.18 13.61 -12.78
C GLY A 4 6.56 14.11 -12.34
N GLU A 5 7.22 13.42 -11.40
CA GLU A 5 8.55 13.80 -10.90
C GLU A 5 9.70 13.46 -11.86
N GLU A 6 9.45 12.59 -12.85
CA GLU A 6 10.45 12.19 -13.84
C GLU A 6 9.78 12.00 -15.21
N GLU A 7 10.55 12.22 -16.28
CA GLU A 7 10.13 12.04 -17.66
C GLU A 7 10.70 10.72 -18.24
N PRO A 8 9.97 10.03 -19.14
CA PRO A 8 10.48 8.85 -19.81
C PRO A 8 11.55 9.22 -20.86
N ASP A 9 12.67 8.50 -20.89
CA ASP A 9 13.72 8.67 -21.92
C ASP A 9 13.20 8.40 -23.35
N SER A 10 12.22 7.49 -23.47
CA SER A 10 11.51 7.21 -24.72
C SER A 10 10.12 6.64 -24.45
N GLY A 11 9.21 6.74 -25.42
CA GLY A 11 7.80 6.34 -25.26
C GLY A 11 6.94 7.44 -24.65
N SER A 12 5.77 7.06 -24.14
CA SER A 12 4.82 8.01 -23.55
C SER A 12 4.02 7.37 -22.42
N ILE A 13 3.78 8.12 -21.36
CA ILE A 13 2.85 7.77 -20.28
C ILE A 13 1.68 8.74 -20.37
N THR A 14 0.46 8.22 -20.45
CA THR A 14 -0.76 9.03 -20.44
C THR A 14 -1.57 8.71 -19.19
N ILE A 15 -1.80 9.72 -18.36
CA ILE A 15 -2.61 9.62 -17.15
C ILE A 15 -3.97 10.27 -17.43
N GLY A 16 -5.06 9.60 -17.09
CA GLY A 16 -6.40 10.15 -17.28
C GLY A 16 -6.64 11.40 -16.42
N GLU A 17 -7.38 12.38 -16.93
CA GLU A 17 -7.61 13.67 -16.25
C GLU A 17 -8.29 13.55 -14.88
N THR A 18 -9.03 12.46 -14.64
CA THR A 18 -9.71 12.19 -13.38
C THR A 18 -8.85 11.44 -12.37
N VAL A 19 -7.63 11.03 -12.73
CA VAL A 19 -6.75 10.27 -11.85
C VAL A 19 -6.12 11.22 -10.84
N VAL A 20 -6.31 10.91 -9.56
CA VAL A 20 -5.72 11.61 -8.43
C VAL A 20 -4.84 10.60 -7.70
N PRO A 21 -3.51 10.63 -7.93
CA PRO A 21 -2.59 9.69 -7.30
C PRO A 21 -2.37 10.04 -5.82
N MET A 22 -2.25 8.99 -5.01
CA MET A 22 -1.86 9.03 -3.61
C MET A 22 -0.63 8.15 -3.48
N TYR A 23 0.42 8.70 -2.89
CA TYR A 23 1.64 7.98 -2.63
C TYR A 23 1.83 7.82 -1.13
N VAL A 24 2.06 6.59 -0.67
CA VAL A 24 2.53 6.33 0.69
C VAL A 24 4.05 6.31 0.64
N ASP A 25 4.68 7.46 0.88
CA ASP A 25 6.13 7.51 1.03
C ASP A 25 6.56 6.93 2.40
N GLN A 26 7.75 6.34 2.44
CA GLN A 26 8.46 6.05 3.69
C GLN A 26 8.83 7.34 4.44
N SER A 27 8.88 8.50 3.76
CA SER A 27 8.95 9.79 4.43
C SER A 27 7.62 10.05 5.15
N ARG A 28 7.66 9.75 6.45
CA ARG A 28 6.50 9.83 7.32
C ARG A 28 6.08 11.28 7.48
N ASP A 29 5.07 11.70 6.72
CA ASP A 29 4.36 12.95 6.99
C ASP A 29 4.03 12.98 8.48
N ALA A 30 4.56 13.99 9.16
CA ALA A 30 4.58 14.04 10.61
C ALA A 30 3.15 14.22 11.13
N LEU A 31 2.50 13.10 11.46
CA LEU A 31 1.25 13.11 12.22
C LEU A 31 1.46 13.95 13.49
N ASP A 32 0.56 14.90 13.72
CA ASP A 32 0.60 15.82 14.85
C ASP A 32 0.51 15.03 16.17
N ASN A 33 1.61 15.04 16.93
CA ASN A 33 1.77 14.25 18.15
C ASN A 33 0.77 14.63 19.25
N GLU A 34 0.22 15.85 19.22
CA GLU A 34 -0.69 16.35 20.25
C GLU A 34 -2.15 15.94 20.04
N LYS A 35 -2.52 15.59 18.80
CA LYS A 35 -3.87 15.12 18.47
C LYS A 35 -4.10 13.71 18.96
N THR A 36 -5.35 13.39 19.25
CA THR A 36 -5.77 12.00 19.41
C THR A 36 -5.78 11.27 18.08
N VAL A 37 -5.71 9.93 18.09
CA VAL A 37 -5.91 9.08 16.90
C VAL A 37 -7.21 9.45 16.16
N TYR A 38 -8.28 9.67 16.91
CA TYR A 38 -9.57 10.09 16.38
C TYR A 38 -9.52 11.46 15.69
N GLU A 39 -8.86 12.45 16.29
CA GLU A 39 -8.73 13.78 15.71
C GLU A 39 -7.77 13.82 14.52
N ALA A 40 -6.70 13.02 14.56
CA ALA A 40 -5.73 12.92 13.47
C ALA A 40 -6.39 12.44 12.17
N ILE A 41 -7.30 11.47 12.27
CA ILE A 41 -7.99 10.90 11.10
C ILE A 41 -9.33 11.55 10.83
N GLY A 42 -10.13 11.84 11.86
CA GLY A 42 -11.48 12.38 11.71
C GLY A 42 -11.54 13.89 11.67
N GLY A 43 -10.49 14.61 12.07
CA GLY A 43 -10.57 16.06 12.32
C GLY A 43 -11.59 16.45 13.40
N GLY A 44 -12.01 15.49 14.23
CA GLY A 44 -13.09 15.67 15.21
C GLY A 44 -14.49 15.32 14.69
N TYR A 45 -14.66 15.02 13.41
CA TYR A 45 -15.96 14.69 12.81
C TYR A 45 -16.36 13.23 13.08
N GLU A 46 -17.65 12.98 13.32
CA GLU A 46 -18.20 11.62 13.50
C GLU A 46 -18.18 10.79 12.22
N GLU A 47 -18.27 11.45 11.08
CA GLU A 47 -18.17 10.84 9.77
C GLU A 47 -17.02 11.44 8.97
N ILE A 48 -16.36 10.58 8.20
CA ILE A 48 -15.37 10.97 7.20
C ILE A 48 -15.82 10.52 5.82
N GLN A 49 -15.43 11.30 4.83
CA GLN A 49 -15.63 10.98 3.44
C GLN A 49 -14.46 10.13 2.92
N LEU A 50 -14.78 8.99 2.31
CA LEU A 50 -13.84 8.09 1.63
C LEU A 50 -14.12 8.17 0.13
N GLY A 51 -13.32 8.95 -0.60
CA GLY A 51 -13.55 9.20 -2.03
C GLY A 51 -14.82 10.04 -2.30
N PRO A 52 -15.32 10.05 -3.54
CA PRO A 52 -16.31 11.04 -3.98
C PRO A 52 -17.71 10.88 -3.37
N SER A 53 -18.13 9.67 -2.99
CA SER A 53 -19.54 9.39 -2.68
C SER A 53 -19.78 8.52 -1.44
N LYS A 54 -18.74 8.11 -0.71
CA LYS A 54 -18.88 7.23 0.47
C LYS A 54 -18.60 8.00 1.74
N SER A 55 -19.56 8.02 2.67
CA SER A 55 -19.37 8.47 4.04
C SER A 55 -19.26 7.24 4.95
N ILE A 56 -18.38 7.28 5.95
CA ILE A 56 -18.26 6.24 6.98
C ILE A 56 -18.04 6.89 8.34
N ASN A 57 -18.53 6.25 9.39
CA ASN A 57 -18.23 6.66 10.75
C ASN A 57 -16.70 6.58 11.02
N THR A 58 -16.13 7.64 11.57
CA THR A 58 -14.70 7.76 11.86
C THR A 58 -14.21 6.62 12.77
N ARG A 59 -14.98 6.24 13.79
CA ARG A 59 -14.61 5.15 14.71
C ARG A 59 -14.63 3.79 14.02
N GLN A 60 -15.59 3.59 13.12
CA GLN A 60 -15.65 2.39 12.29
C GLN A 60 -14.45 2.32 11.35
N TYR A 61 -14.09 3.43 10.69
CA TYR A 61 -12.91 3.47 9.85
C TYR A 61 -11.61 3.16 10.62
N LEU A 62 -11.44 3.77 11.80
CA LEU A 62 -10.29 3.49 12.68
C LEU A 62 -10.25 2.03 13.16
N SER A 63 -11.41 1.37 13.29
CA SER A 63 -11.46 -0.05 13.66
C SER A 63 -10.86 -0.98 12.59
N TRP A 64 -10.88 -0.60 11.31
CA TRP A 64 -10.21 -1.35 10.23
C TRP A 64 -8.69 -1.40 10.41
N TYR A 65 -8.12 -0.39 11.08
CA TYR A 65 -6.70 -0.32 11.41
C TYR A 65 -6.42 -0.75 12.86
N ASN A 66 -7.31 -1.57 13.42
CA ASN A 66 -7.18 -2.15 14.75
C ASN A 66 -7.04 -1.12 15.89
N PHE A 67 -7.63 0.07 15.75
CA PHE A 67 -7.74 1.04 16.85
C PHE A 67 -9.05 0.84 17.59
N THR A 68 -8.97 0.31 18.81
CA THR A 68 -10.14 0.13 19.68
C THR A 68 -10.60 1.47 20.27
N GLY A 69 -11.78 1.52 20.89
CA GLY A 69 -12.34 2.76 21.44
C GLY A 69 -11.42 3.50 22.43
N ALA A 70 -10.61 2.77 23.20
CA ALA A 70 -9.60 3.36 24.08
C ALA A 70 -8.39 3.89 23.29
N ASP A 71 -7.94 3.14 22.27
CA ASP A 71 -6.80 3.55 21.43
C ASP A 71 -7.10 4.80 20.62
N GLN A 72 -8.36 4.96 20.19
CA GLN A 72 -8.82 6.14 19.45
C GLN A 72 -8.66 7.45 20.23
N GLN A 73 -8.61 7.40 21.57
CA GLN A 73 -8.42 8.56 22.45
C GLN A 73 -6.96 8.80 22.84
N LYS A 74 -6.05 7.89 22.49
CA LYS A 74 -4.61 8.08 22.73
C LYS A 74 -4.09 9.20 21.86
N LYS A 75 -3.16 10.00 22.40
CA LYS A 75 -2.38 10.95 21.61
C LYS A 75 -1.47 10.23 20.62
N VAL A 76 -1.27 10.80 19.44
CA VAL A 76 -0.36 10.23 18.43
C VAL A 76 1.07 10.10 18.98
N GLY A 77 1.51 11.03 19.83
CA GLY A 77 2.84 11.00 20.44
C GLY A 77 3.12 9.83 21.39
N VAL A 78 2.09 9.12 21.87
CA VAL A 78 2.24 7.97 22.78
C VAL A 78 2.11 6.62 22.06
N LEU A 79 1.86 6.63 20.75
CA LEU A 79 1.72 5.42 19.96
C LEU A 79 3.08 4.72 19.78
N SER A 80 3.05 3.40 19.82
CA SER A 80 4.18 2.57 19.38
C SER A 80 4.48 2.79 17.90
N GLY A 81 5.67 2.37 17.45
CA GLY A 81 6.06 2.48 16.04
C GLY A 81 5.07 1.81 15.07
N GLY A 82 4.54 0.63 15.45
CA GLY A 82 3.54 -0.10 14.66
C GLY A 82 2.16 0.58 14.67
N GLU A 83 1.69 1.06 15.83
CA GLU A 83 0.45 1.85 15.90
C GLU A 83 0.57 3.14 15.08
N ARG A 84 1.70 3.84 15.14
CA ARG A 84 1.94 5.05 14.35
C ARG A 84 1.92 4.74 12.85
N ASN A 85 2.43 3.58 12.45
CA ASN A 85 2.40 3.14 11.06
C ASN A 85 0.97 2.85 10.58
N ARG A 86 0.17 2.17 11.40
CA ARG A 86 -1.27 1.97 11.13
C ARG A 86 -2.03 3.28 10.98
N LEU A 87 -1.73 4.26 11.84
CA LEU A 87 -2.36 5.57 11.76
C LEU A 87 -1.97 6.31 10.47
N GLN A 88 -0.72 6.18 10.04
CA GLN A 88 -0.24 6.80 8.81
C GLN A 88 -0.92 6.19 7.59
N LEU A 89 -1.03 4.85 7.52
CA LEU A 89 -1.80 4.16 6.49
C LEU A 89 -3.25 4.64 6.45
N ALA A 90 -3.91 4.73 7.61
CA ALA A 90 -5.27 5.26 7.73
C ALA A 90 -5.39 6.71 7.24
N SER A 91 -4.36 7.53 7.45
CA SER A 91 -4.33 8.93 7.01
C SER A 91 -4.20 9.06 5.50
N VAL A 92 -3.32 8.26 4.88
CA VAL A 92 -3.14 8.31 3.42
C VAL A 92 -4.37 7.75 2.70
N LEU A 93 -4.92 6.62 3.17
CA LEU A 93 -6.09 5.99 2.56
C LEU A 93 -7.39 6.79 2.74
N ARG A 94 -7.39 7.79 3.63
CA ARG A 94 -8.49 8.76 3.74
C ARG A 94 -8.48 9.79 2.60
N GLN A 95 -7.32 10.07 2.01
CA GLN A 95 -7.22 11.10 0.97
C GLN A 95 -8.13 10.72 -0.22
N SER A 96 -8.70 11.73 -0.87
CA SER A 96 -9.68 11.56 -1.95
C SER A 96 -9.03 11.19 -3.29
N GLY A 97 -8.04 10.31 -3.27
CA GLY A 97 -7.43 9.79 -4.48
C GLY A 97 -8.09 8.51 -4.97
N ASN A 98 -7.85 8.17 -6.22
CA ASN A 98 -8.36 6.97 -6.86
C ASN A 98 -7.25 6.09 -7.47
N LEU A 99 -6.00 6.53 -7.35
CA LEU A 99 -4.81 5.72 -7.65
C LEU A 99 -3.91 5.72 -6.44
N LEU A 100 -3.75 4.56 -5.79
CA LEU A 100 -2.86 4.38 -4.65
C LEU A 100 -1.55 3.76 -5.14
N LEU A 101 -0.42 4.37 -4.80
CA LEU A 101 0.93 3.90 -5.07
C LEU A 101 1.59 3.50 -3.75
N LEU A 102 1.93 2.22 -3.62
CA LEU A 102 2.55 1.64 -2.43
C LEU A 102 3.91 1.05 -2.79
N ASP A 103 4.98 1.53 -2.15
CA ASP A 103 6.33 0.99 -2.31
C ASP A 103 6.74 0.16 -1.08
N GLU A 104 6.86 -1.16 -1.27
CA GLU A 104 7.19 -2.16 -0.24
C GLU A 104 6.40 -1.97 1.07
N PRO A 105 5.05 -1.93 1.02
CA PRO A 105 4.23 -1.57 2.17
C PRO A 105 4.21 -2.65 3.25
N THR A 106 4.68 -3.87 2.94
CA THR A 106 4.75 -5.00 3.88
C THR A 106 5.95 -4.89 4.83
N ASN A 107 6.90 -4.02 4.53
CA ASN A 107 8.10 -3.87 5.35
C ASN A 107 7.76 -3.29 6.72
N ASP A 108 8.39 -3.82 7.78
CA ASP A 108 8.19 -3.40 9.17
C ASP A 108 6.74 -3.47 9.70
N LEU A 109 5.84 -4.18 9.00
CA LEU A 109 4.47 -4.43 9.46
C LEU A 109 4.38 -5.64 10.37
N ASP A 110 3.66 -5.50 11.48
CA ASP A 110 3.15 -6.65 12.21
C ASP A 110 2.01 -7.34 11.44
N VAL A 111 1.73 -8.60 11.78
CA VAL A 111 0.73 -9.43 11.08
C VAL A 111 -0.67 -8.80 11.09
N ASP A 112 -1.02 -8.11 12.17
CA ASP A 112 -2.33 -7.46 12.31
C ASP A 112 -2.44 -6.23 11.40
N THR A 113 -1.35 -5.46 11.26
CA THR A 113 -1.26 -4.31 10.37
C THR A 113 -1.26 -4.73 8.92
N LEU A 114 -0.56 -5.82 8.58
CA LEU A 114 -0.59 -6.38 7.24
C LEU A 114 -2.02 -6.78 6.83
N ARG A 115 -2.75 -7.45 7.73
CA ARG A 115 -4.16 -7.80 7.51
C ARG A 115 -5.07 -6.59 7.34
N ALA A 116 -4.87 -5.55 8.17
CA ALA A 116 -5.61 -4.30 8.05
C ALA A 116 -5.36 -3.62 6.69
N LEU A 117 -4.11 -3.62 6.23
CA LEU A 117 -3.74 -3.10 4.91
C LEU A 117 -4.38 -3.91 3.79
N GLU A 118 -4.33 -5.24 3.87
CA GLU A 118 -4.98 -6.13 2.91
C GLU A 118 -6.49 -5.86 2.80
N GLU A 119 -7.18 -5.73 3.94
CA GLU A 119 -8.61 -5.42 3.96
C GLU A 119 -8.91 -4.02 3.41
N ALA A 120 -8.06 -3.04 3.71
CA ALA A 120 -8.22 -1.69 3.19
C ALA A 120 -8.02 -1.63 1.67
N ILE A 121 -7.02 -2.32 1.13
CA ILE A 121 -6.78 -2.41 -0.32
C ILE A 121 -7.93 -3.15 -1.00
N ALA A 122 -8.38 -4.29 -0.44
CA ALA A 122 -9.49 -5.06 -1.01
C ALA A 122 -10.80 -4.27 -1.08
N ASN A 123 -11.01 -3.31 -0.17
CA ASN A 123 -12.19 -2.45 -0.13
C ASN A 123 -11.98 -1.08 -0.80
N PHE A 124 -10.81 -0.82 -1.36
CA PHE A 124 -10.50 0.44 -2.02
C PHE A 124 -11.23 0.52 -3.37
N ALA A 125 -11.97 1.60 -3.59
CA ALA A 125 -12.79 1.77 -4.80
C ALA A 125 -12.01 2.28 -6.03
N GLY A 126 -10.68 2.36 -5.94
CA GLY A 126 -9.80 2.83 -7.00
C GLY A 126 -8.77 1.77 -7.43
N THR A 127 -7.75 2.21 -8.14
CA THR A 127 -6.63 1.37 -8.57
C THR A 127 -5.52 1.42 -7.53
N VAL A 128 -4.92 0.27 -7.23
CA VAL A 128 -3.73 0.18 -6.38
C VAL A 128 -2.59 -0.38 -7.21
N ILE A 129 -1.46 0.32 -7.23
CA ILE A 129 -0.18 -0.18 -7.71
C ILE A 129 0.66 -0.44 -6.48
N VAL A 130 1.04 -1.69 -6.28
CA VAL A 130 1.84 -2.11 -5.13
C VAL A 130 3.11 -2.81 -5.59
N ILE A 131 4.22 -2.38 -5.01
CA ILE A 131 5.52 -3.04 -5.11
C ILE A 131 5.68 -3.84 -3.83
N SER A 132 5.88 -5.15 -3.94
CA SER A 132 6.08 -6.02 -2.77
C SER A 132 6.87 -7.26 -3.17
N HIS A 133 7.70 -7.74 -2.24
CA HIS A 133 8.34 -9.05 -2.32
C HIS A 133 7.56 -10.17 -1.59
N ASP A 134 6.46 -9.84 -0.92
CA ASP A 134 5.64 -10.80 -0.20
C ASP A 134 4.68 -11.53 -1.15
N ARG A 135 4.99 -12.79 -1.44
CA ARG A 135 4.23 -13.68 -2.33
C ARG A 135 2.79 -13.87 -1.85
N TRP A 136 2.56 -13.99 -0.55
CA TRP A 136 1.22 -14.22 0.01
C TRP A 136 0.34 -12.98 -0.12
N PHE A 137 0.93 -11.81 0.13
CA PHE A 137 0.26 -10.53 -0.05
C PHE A 137 -0.14 -10.30 -1.51
N LEU A 138 0.79 -10.56 -2.45
CA LEU A 138 0.51 -10.44 -3.88
C LEU A 138 -0.56 -11.43 -4.34
N ASP A 139 -0.51 -12.70 -3.93
CA ASP A 139 -1.52 -13.69 -4.30
C ASP A 139 -2.93 -13.33 -3.84
N ARG A 140 -3.03 -12.64 -2.70
CA ARG A 140 -4.33 -12.31 -2.11
C ARG A 140 -4.99 -11.10 -2.78
N LEU A 141 -4.21 -10.15 -3.30
CA LEU A 141 -4.70 -8.84 -3.74
C LEU A 141 -4.45 -8.54 -5.21
N ALA A 142 -3.40 -9.09 -5.80
CA ALA A 142 -3.02 -8.76 -7.16
C ALA A 142 -4.01 -9.35 -8.16
N THR A 143 -4.46 -8.50 -9.07
CA THR A 143 -5.21 -8.91 -10.26
C THR A 143 -4.31 -8.98 -11.49
N HIS A 144 -3.16 -8.32 -11.43
CA HIS A 144 -2.17 -8.22 -12.48
C HIS A 144 -0.78 -8.17 -11.85
N ILE A 145 0.20 -8.77 -12.53
CA ILE A 145 1.61 -8.75 -12.15
C ILE A 145 2.41 -8.06 -13.25
N LEU A 146 3.10 -6.97 -12.88
CA LEU A 146 4.17 -6.40 -13.69
C LEU A 146 5.50 -6.90 -13.13
N ALA A 147 6.08 -7.90 -13.78
CA ALA A 147 7.31 -8.53 -13.34
C ALA A 147 8.53 -8.03 -14.11
N TYR A 148 9.61 -7.75 -13.38
CA TYR A 148 10.92 -7.47 -13.94
C TYR A 148 11.72 -8.77 -13.98
N GLU A 149 11.85 -9.39 -15.16
CA GLU A 149 12.47 -10.73 -15.32
C GLU A 149 14.00 -10.69 -15.54
N GLY A 150 14.62 -9.52 -15.53
CA GLY A 150 16.05 -9.31 -15.83
C GLY A 150 16.27 -8.80 -17.27
N ASP A 151 17.50 -8.43 -17.61
CA ASP A 151 17.88 -7.89 -18.93
C ASP A 151 16.99 -6.73 -19.42
N SER A 152 16.54 -5.88 -18.49
CA SER A 152 15.60 -4.78 -18.76
C SER A 152 14.28 -5.22 -19.41
N SER A 153 13.91 -6.49 -19.27
CA SER A 153 12.63 -7.04 -19.71
C SER A 153 11.57 -6.95 -18.61
N THR A 154 10.39 -6.48 -18.99
CA THR A 154 9.20 -6.47 -18.15
C THR A 154 8.11 -7.32 -18.78
N VAL A 155 7.43 -8.11 -17.95
CA VAL A 155 6.31 -8.96 -18.35
C VAL A 155 5.06 -8.48 -17.63
N TRP A 156 4.00 -8.28 -18.40
CA TRP A 156 2.66 -8.04 -17.88
C TRP A 156 1.88 -9.35 -17.89
N TYR A 157 1.37 -9.75 -16.73
CA TYR A 157 0.58 -10.95 -16.55
C TYR A 157 -0.76 -10.61 -15.91
N GLU A 158 -1.85 -11.19 -16.44
CA GLU A 158 -3.20 -11.06 -15.88
C GLU A 158 -3.45 -12.26 -14.96
N GLY A 159 -3.49 -12.01 -13.64
CA GLY A 159 -3.64 -13.05 -12.62
C GLY A 159 -2.81 -12.80 -11.37
N GLY A 160 -2.87 -13.75 -10.43
CA GLY A 160 -2.13 -13.70 -9.17
C GLY A 160 -0.64 -14.04 -9.33
N TYR A 161 0.13 -13.92 -8.24
CA TYR A 161 1.57 -14.22 -8.25
C TYR A 161 1.85 -15.71 -8.54
N SER A 162 1.10 -16.63 -7.94
CA SER A 162 1.25 -18.08 -8.12
C SER A 162 1.00 -18.50 -9.57
N GLU A 163 0.02 -17.88 -10.22
CA GLU A 163 -0.31 -18.15 -11.63
C GLU A 163 0.81 -17.61 -12.56
N TYR A 164 1.29 -16.40 -12.28
CA TYR A 164 2.46 -15.82 -12.93
C TYR A 164 3.71 -16.68 -12.74
N GLU A 165 3.97 -17.20 -11.54
CA GLU A 165 5.15 -18.03 -11.26
C GLU A 165 5.12 -19.34 -12.05
N ALA A 166 3.95 -19.98 -12.16
CA ALA A 166 3.75 -21.17 -12.99
C ALA A 166 3.98 -20.87 -14.49
N ASP A 167 3.43 -19.77 -15.00
CA ASP A 167 3.66 -19.31 -16.37
C ASP A 167 5.14 -19.00 -16.65
N ARG A 168 5.81 -18.29 -15.75
CA ARG A 168 7.24 -17.99 -15.86
C ARG A 168 8.08 -19.25 -15.88
N GLN A 169 7.78 -20.22 -15.01
CA GLN A 169 8.48 -21.52 -15.02
C GLN A 169 8.28 -22.26 -16.34
N ALA A 170 7.06 -22.24 -16.89
CA ALA A 170 6.77 -22.86 -18.18
C ALA A 170 7.48 -22.16 -19.36
N ARG A 171 7.54 -20.82 -19.37
CA ARG A 171 8.19 -20.02 -20.41
C ARG A 171 9.72 -20.09 -20.37
N THR A 172 10.31 -20.01 -19.19
CA THR A 172 11.76 -19.84 -19.02
C THR A 172 12.49 -21.13 -18.68
N GLY A 173 11.78 -22.15 -18.17
CA GLY A 173 12.39 -23.39 -17.67
C GLY A 173 13.28 -23.19 -16.44
N VAL A 174 13.31 -21.98 -15.85
CA VAL A 174 14.10 -21.64 -14.67
C VAL A 174 13.28 -21.97 -13.42
N ALA A 175 13.70 -23.01 -12.70
CA ALA A 175 13.18 -23.30 -11.36
C ALA A 175 13.55 -22.18 -10.37
N ASP A 176 12.74 -22.04 -9.31
CA ASP A 176 12.86 -21.10 -8.17
C ASP A 176 14.28 -20.51 -8.00
N PRO A 177 14.45 -19.17 -7.92
CA PRO A 177 15.77 -18.56 -7.84
C PRO A 177 16.59 -19.22 -6.72
N THR A 178 17.66 -19.90 -7.13
CA THR A 178 18.61 -20.46 -6.17
C THR A 178 19.16 -19.29 -5.37
N ARG A 179 18.98 -19.34 -4.04
CA ARG A 179 19.47 -18.33 -3.09
C ARG A 179 20.84 -17.82 -3.56
N VAL A 180 20.90 -16.59 -4.05
CA VAL A 180 22.17 -15.97 -4.41
C VAL A 180 22.94 -15.86 -3.10
N LYS A 181 23.97 -16.69 -2.94
CA LYS A 181 24.84 -16.64 -1.77
C LYS A 181 25.60 -15.32 -1.84
N PHE A 182 25.06 -14.27 -1.24
CA PHE A 182 25.82 -13.04 -1.04
C PHE A 182 27.10 -13.40 -0.27
N ARG A 183 28.25 -12.99 -0.83
CA ARG A 183 29.55 -13.17 -0.22
C ARG A 183 29.49 -12.45 1.14
N LYS A 184 29.81 -13.17 2.23
CA LYS A 184 29.95 -12.53 3.56
C LYS A 184 30.89 -11.34 3.40
N LEU A 185 30.39 -10.14 3.67
CA LEU A 185 31.24 -8.98 3.89
C LEU A 185 32.13 -9.35 5.09
N ALA A 186 33.44 -9.42 4.82
CA ALA A 186 34.49 -9.63 5.80
C ALA A 186 34.98 -8.27 6.29
#